data_AF-A0A426VE87-F1
#
_entry.id   AF-A0A426VE87-F1
#
_cell.length_a   1.000
_cell.length_b   1.000
_cell.length_c   1.000
_cell.angle_alpha   90.00
_cell.angle_beta   90.00
_cell.angle_gamma   90.00
#
_symmetry.space_group_name_H-M   'P 1'
#
loop_
_entity.id
_entity.type
_entity.pdbx_description
1 polymer ?
#
loop_
_entity_poly.entity_id
_entity_poly.type
_entity_poly.pdbx_seq_one_letter_code
_entity_poly.pdbx_strand_id
1 'polypeptide(L)'
;MSTTSLSTPDSLNLRSVGVATLLLGAATCWALTQAAGDKVAYEQSRAEAAQQFKTALAQCGQQSVRDKDVCQATAKAERTKREQRAEALYKGTPEAAHKARLAIAQADLQASLRVCDQRAGATARTCKLEARKQFDQAKAEADQASRNRLPIDKSLGETGRVHANDPRACDTLEGGAKHACLGRAAQAASSP
;
A
#
# COMPACT_ATOMS: atom_id res chain seq x y z
N MET A 1 -3.93 -20.00 55.78
CA MET A 1 -2.76 -20.36 56.61
C MET A 1 -1.62 -20.77 55.69
N SER A 2 -0.37 -20.62 56.14
CA SER A 2 0.86 -21.02 55.44
C SER A 2 0.89 -22.55 55.19
N THR A 3 1.70 -23.15 54.30
CA THR A 3 3.17 -23.02 54.13
C THR A 3 3.71 -23.58 52.79
N THR A 4 4.87 -23.07 52.34
CA THR A 4 6.09 -23.79 51.88
C THR A 4 5.92 -25.05 50.98
N SER A 5 6.25 -25.07 49.67
CA SER A 5 7.55 -24.96 48.95
C SER A 5 8.24 -26.32 48.65
N LEU A 6 9.19 -26.30 47.70
CA LEU A 6 10.20 -27.31 47.29
C LEU A 6 9.87 -28.37 46.20
N SER A 7 10.62 -28.21 45.09
CA SER A 7 11.42 -29.24 44.38
C SER A 7 10.85 -30.17 43.28
N THR A 8 11.59 -30.14 42.16
CA THR A 8 11.82 -31.16 41.11
C THR A 8 12.68 -32.35 41.65
N PRO A 9 13.07 -33.40 40.88
CA PRO A 9 13.05 -33.66 39.42
C PRO A 9 12.25 -34.95 39.05
N ASP A 10 12.33 -35.57 37.87
CA ASP A 10 13.19 -35.42 36.66
C ASP A 10 12.32 -35.61 35.37
N SER A 11 12.72 -36.07 34.16
CA SER A 11 13.89 -36.81 33.67
C SER A 11 14.45 -36.20 32.37
N LEU A 12 15.68 -35.66 32.39
CA LEU A 12 16.39 -35.27 31.16
C LEU A 12 16.80 -36.49 30.31
N ASN A 13 16.69 -36.37 28.98
CA ASN A 13 17.42 -37.23 28.05
C ASN A 13 18.50 -36.39 27.34
N LEU A 14 19.76 -36.57 27.77
CA LEU A 14 20.86 -35.63 27.53
C LEU A 14 21.88 -36.18 26.53
N ARG A 15 21.89 -35.62 25.32
CA ARG A 15 23.04 -35.61 24.39
C ARG A 15 23.11 -34.23 23.72
N SER A 16 23.66 -33.22 24.40
CA SER A 16 25.10 -32.91 24.46
C SER A 16 25.66 -32.36 23.16
N VAL A 17 25.83 -31.03 23.09
CA VAL A 17 27.06 -30.30 22.71
C VAL A 17 26.81 -28.78 22.89
N GLY A 18 27.79 -28.06 23.44
CA GLY A 18 27.99 -26.61 23.19
C GLY A 18 27.08 -25.61 23.93
N VAL A 19 27.52 -25.15 25.10
CA VAL A 19 27.10 -23.84 25.62
C VAL A 19 27.96 -22.75 24.96
N ALA A 20 27.32 -21.76 24.34
CA ALA A 20 27.97 -20.55 23.85
C ALA A 20 27.01 -19.35 23.98
N THR A 21 26.88 -18.83 25.20
CA THR A 21 25.99 -17.69 25.49
C THR A 21 26.54 -16.42 24.86
N LEU A 22 25.87 -15.89 23.83
CA LEU A 22 26.16 -14.59 23.26
C LEU A 22 24.90 -13.73 23.22
N LEU A 23 24.82 -12.80 24.18
CA LEU A 23 23.92 -11.66 24.13
C LEU A 23 24.32 -10.77 22.94
N LEU A 24 23.36 -10.40 22.08
CA LEU A 24 23.27 -9.07 21.48
C LEU A 24 21.95 -8.89 20.72
N GLY A 25 21.55 -7.63 20.47
CA GLY A 25 20.54 -7.31 19.47
C GLY A 25 19.09 -7.43 19.92
N ALA A 26 18.66 -6.59 20.88
CA ALA A 26 17.23 -6.25 20.95
C ALA A 26 16.82 -5.62 19.62
N ALA A 27 15.91 -6.27 18.89
CA ALA A 27 15.35 -5.81 17.62
C ALA A 27 14.43 -4.61 17.85
N THR A 28 15.04 -3.48 18.22
CA THR A 28 14.40 -2.17 18.21
C THR A 28 13.97 -1.89 16.78
N CYS A 29 12.67 -1.95 16.52
CA CYS A 29 12.10 -1.38 15.30
C CYS A 29 12.28 0.14 15.37
N TRP A 30 13.44 0.62 14.91
CA TRP A 30 13.64 2.02 14.57
C TRP A 30 12.66 2.34 13.45
N ALA A 31 11.48 2.82 13.83
CA ALA A 31 10.55 3.43 12.92
C ALA A 31 11.26 4.67 12.34
N LEU A 32 11.87 4.48 11.18
CA LEU A 32 12.49 5.57 10.42
C LEU A 32 11.36 6.48 9.93
N THR A 33 10.98 7.42 10.80
CA THR A 33 10.08 8.53 10.52
C THR A 33 10.73 9.40 9.45
N GLN A 34 10.53 9.02 8.19
CA GLN A 34 11.08 9.71 7.03
C GLN A 34 10.58 11.16 7.05
N ALA A 35 11.47 12.09 7.40
CA ALA A 35 11.14 13.50 7.46
C ALA A 35 10.84 14.05 6.05
N ALA A 36 9.92 15.01 5.98
CA ALA A 36 9.78 15.82 4.77
C ALA A 36 11.10 16.54 4.48
N GLY A 37 11.45 16.67 3.20
CA GLY A 37 12.72 17.22 2.74
C GLY A 37 13.87 16.20 2.58
N ASP A 38 13.70 14.92 2.88
CA ASP A 38 14.72 13.90 2.59
C ASP A 38 14.90 13.70 1.08
N LYS A 39 15.87 14.43 0.52
CA LYS A 39 16.23 14.39 -0.89
C LYS A 39 16.83 13.04 -1.30
N VAL A 40 17.57 12.36 -0.42
CA VAL A 40 18.25 11.10 -0.75
C VAL A 40 17.21 9.98 -0.89
N ALA A 41 16.28 9.87 0.06
CA ALA A 41 15.17 8.93 -0.03
C ALA A 41 14.25 9.22 -1.24
N TYR A 42 14.04 10.50 -1.59
CA TYR A 42 13.30 10.90 -2.78
C TYR A 42 13.99 10.46 -4.09
N GLU A 43 15.27 10.79 -4.26
CA GLU A 43 16.04 10.44 -5.46
C GLU A 43 16.23 8.92 -5.59
N GLN A 44 16.48 8.21 -4.49
CA GLN A 44 16.49 6.75 -4.44
C GLN A 44 15.14 6.16 -4.86
N SER A 45 14.03 6.62 -4.28
CA SER A 45 12.70 6.08 -4.60
C SER A 45 12.30 6.30 -6.07
N ARG A 46 12.71 7.44 -6.66
CA ARG A 46 12.55 7.67 -8.11
C ARG A 46 13.46 6.81 -8.97
N ALA A 47 14.70 6.57 -8.55
CA ALA A 47 15.60 5.64 -9.24
C ALA A 47 15.06 4.21 -9.22
N GLU A 48 14.63 3.72 -8.06
CA GLU A 48 13.97 2.41 -7.90
C GLU A 48 12.73 2.29 -8.79
N ALA A 49 11.83 3.28 -8.76
CA ALA A 49 10.62 3.30 -9.61
C ALA A 49 10.97 3.26 -11.10
N ALA A 50 12.03 3.96 -11.53
CA ALA A 50 12.49 3.95 -12.91
C ALA A 50 13.11 2.60 -13.32
N GLN A 51 13.86 1.93 -12.44
CA GLN A 51 14.42 0.60 -12.74
C GLN A 51 13.34 -0.49 -12.72
N GLN A 52 12.44 -0.48 -11.73
CA GLN A 52 11.29 -1.40 -11.68
C GLN A 52 10.41 -1.26 -12.92
N PHE A 53 10.16 -0.02 -13.37
CA PHE A 53 9.43 0.23 -14.61
C PHE A 53 10.13 -0.33 -15.86
N LYS A 54 11.47 -0.18 -15.99
CA LYS A 54 12.22 -0.79 -17.09
C LYS A 54 12.12 -2.33 -17.08
N THR A 55 12.30 -2.96 -15.93
CA THR A 55 12.18 -4.41 -15.77
C THR A 55 10.78 -4.90 -16.13
N ALA A 56 9.74 -4.20 -15.66
CA ALA A 56 8.36 -4.51 -16.01
C ALA A 56 8.11 -4.34 -17.52
N LEU A 57 8.56 -3.25 -18.15
CA LEU A 57 8.43 -3.07 -19.61
C LEU A 57 9.11 -4.19 -20.41
N ALA A 58 10.28 -4.68 -19.97
CA ALA A 58 10.97 -5.79 -20.61
C ALA A 58 10.19 -7.11 -20.51
N GLN A 59 9.52 -7.35 -19.38
CA GLN A 59 8.61 -8.49 -19.16
C GLN A 59 7.34 -8.36 -20.02
N CYS A 60 6.69 -7.18 -20.03
CA CYS A 60 5.56 -6.89 -20.92
C CYS A 60 5.92 -7.06 -22.40
N GLY A 61 7.21 -6.87 -22.76
CA GLY A 61 7.73 -7.07 -24.11
C GLY A 61 7.55 -8.50 -24.65
N GLN A 62 7.44 -9.50 -23.77
CA GLN A 62 7.31 -10.93 -24.12
C GLN A 62 5.86 -11.42 -24.25
N GLN A 63 4.88 -10.52 -24.10
CA GLN A 63 3.45 -10.86 -24.07
C GLN A 63 2.76 -10.62 -25.42
N SER A 64 1.54 -11.16 -25.59
CA SER A 64 0.70 -10.83 -26.74
C SER A 64 0.45 -9.33 -26.81
N VAL A 65 0.17 -8.77 -28.00
CA VAL A 65 -0.06 -7.32 -28.18
C VAL A 65 -1.12 -6.78 -27.21
N ARG A 66 -2.18 -7.56 -26.97
CA ARG A 66 -3.30 -7.19 -26.10
C ARG A 66 -2.92 -7.19 -24.62
N ASP A 67 -2.21 -8.22 -24.17
CA ASP A 67 -1.76 -8.35 -22.78
C ASP A 67 -0.65 -7.35 -22.46
N LYS A 68 0.24 -7.11 -23.43
CA LYS A 68 1.31 -6.12 -23.38
C LYS A 68 0.78 -4.71 -23.14
N ASP A 69 -0.28 -4.28 -23.83
CA ASP A 69 -0.91 -2.97 -23.60
C ASP A 69 -1.44 -2.81 -22.16
N VAL A 70 -2.01 -3.88 -21.58
CA VAL A 70 -2.43 -3.90 -20.17
C VAL A 70 -1.21 -3.83 -19.25
N CYS A 71 -0.23 -4.70 -19.46
CA CYS A 71 0.97 -4.79 -18.65
C CYS A 71 1.76 -3.47 -18.64
N GLN A 72 1.93 -2.82 -19.79
CA GLN A 72 2.60 -1.52 -19.88
C GLN A 72 1.82 -0.41 -19.17
N ALA A 73 0.48 -0.43 -19.23
CA ALA A 73 -0.35 0.54 -18.52
C ALA A 73 -0.31 0.34 -16.99
N THR A 74 -0.40 -0.90 -16.52
CA THR A 74 -0.24 -1.25 -15.09
C THR A 74 1.16 -0.88 -14.59
N ALA A 75 2.22 -1.23 -15.33
CA ALA A 75 3.59 -0.85 -14.99
C ALA A 75 3.78 0.68 -14.93
N LYS A 76 3.14 1.42 -15.84
CA LYS A 76 3.14 2.89 -15.81
C LYS A 76 2.36 3.43 -14.60
N ALA A 77 1.26 2.80 -14.21
CA ALA A 77 0.50 3.20 -13.02
C ALA A 77 1.30 2.97 -11.72
N GLU A 78 1.94 1.81 -11.57
CA GLU A 78 2.82 1.52 -10.43
C GLU A 78 4.02 2.46 -10.35
N ARG A 79 4.59 2.84 -11.49
CA ARG A 79 5.62 3.89 -11.55
C ARG A 79 5.07 5.23 -11.04
N THR A 80 3.92 5.68 -11.57
CA THR A 80 3.28 6.94 -11.14
C THR A 80 2.99 6.92 -9.63
N LYS A 81 2.50 5.81 -9.08
CA LYS A 81 2.28 5.66 -7.63
C LYS A 81 3.56 5.91 -6.84
N ARG A 82 4.66 5.26 -7.21
CA ARG A 82 5.94 5.40 -6.51
C ARG A 82 6.48 6.82 -6.62
N GLU A 83 6.52 7.39 -7.83
CA GLU A 83 7.01 8.77 -8.04
C GLU A 83 6.15 9.82 -7.32
N GLN A 84 4.82 9.68 -7.29
CA GLN A 84 3.93 10.63 -6.61
C GLN A 84 3.88 10.46 -5.09
N ARG A 85 3.97 9.23 -4.56
CA ARG A 85 4.18 9.00 -3.11
C ARG A 85 5.51 9.61 -2.66
N ALA A 86 6.58 9.41 -3.42
CA ALA A 86 7.89 10.00 -3.14
C ALA A 86 7.86 11.55 -3.19
N GLU A 87 7.23 12.15 -4.21
CA GLU A 87 7.11 13.61 -4.33
C GLU A 87 6.27 14.22 -3.19
N ALA A 88 5.18 13.56 -2.77
CA ALA A 88 4.37 14.00 -1.64
C ALA A 88 5.13 13.91 -0.31
N LEU A 89 5.82 12.79 -0.06
CA LEU A 89 6.68 12.60 1.11
C LEU A 89 7.79 13.65 1.17
N TYR A 90 8.49 13.87 0.05
CA TYR A 90 9.57 14.86 -0.05
C TYR A 90 9.08 16.28 0.24
N LYS A 91 7.92 16.67 -0.30
CA LYS A 91 7.37 18.02 -0.11
C LYS A 91 6.71 18.23 1.26
N GLY A 92 6.12 17.19 1.86
CA GLY A 92 5.46 17.27 3.17
C GLY A 92 4.20 18.14 3.23
N THR A 93 3.72 18.71 2.11
CA THR A 93 2.57 19.63 2.12
C THR A 93 1.23 18.91 1.86
N PRO A 94 0.12 19.37 2.45
CA PRO A 94 -1.22 18.85 2.15
C PRO A 94 -1.59 18.95 0.66
N GLU A 95 -1.13 19.98 -0.04
CA GLU A 95 -1.34 20.17 -1.48
C GLU A 95 -0.60 19.09 -2.30
N ALA A 96 0.68 18.82 -1.99
CA ALA A 96 1.43 17.76 -2.65
C ALA A 96 0.80 16.38 -2.40
N ALA A 97 0.28 16.17 -1.18
CA ALA A 97 -0.44 14.95 -0.83
C ALA A 97 -1.77 14.81 -1.59
N HIS A 98 -2.56 15.89 -1.73
CA HIS A 98 -3.80 15.91 -2.52
C HIS A 98 -3.52 15.62 -4.01
N LYS A 99 -2.58 16.36 -4.60
CA LYS A 99 -2.14 16.18 -6.00
C LYS A 99 -1.68 14.75 -6.26
N ALA A 100 -0.87 14.17 -5.37
CA ALA A 100 -0.41 12.80 -5.49
C ALA A 100 -1.56 11.78 -5.40
N ARG A 101 -2.52 11.96 -4.47
CA ARG A 101 -3.72 11.10 -4.37
C ARG A 101 -4.54 11.13 -5.68
N LEU A 102 -4.75 12.31 -6.27
CA LEU A 102 -5.45 12.45 -7.56
C LEU A 102 -4.68 11.84 -8.73
N ALA A 103 -3.36 12.04 -8.80
CA ALA A 103 -2.51 11.48 -9.85
C ALA A 103 -2.45 9.93 -9.78
N ILE A 104 -2.48 9.37 -8.57
CA ILE A 104 -2.60 7.93 -8.33
C ILE A 104 -3.94 7.40 -8.84
N ALA A 105 -5.06 7.99 -8.40
CA ALA A 105 -6.39 7.59 -8.85
C ALA A 105 -6.52 7.66 -10.39
N GLN A 106 -5.98 8.72 -11.02
CA GLN A 106 -5.98 8.86 -12.47
C GLN A 106 -5.13 7.78 -13.16
N ALA A 107 -3.99 7.39 -12.58
CA ALA A 107 -3.15 6.33 -13.12
C ALA A 107 -3.83 4.95 -13.04
N ASP A 108 -4.48 4.65 -11.91
CA ASP A 108 -5.28 3.43 -11.73
C ASP A 108 -6.48 3.37 -12.69
N LEU A 109 -7.15 4.51 -12.94
CA LEU A 109 -8.19 4.60 -13.97
C LEU A 109 -7.62 4.24 -15.35
N GLN A 110 -6.46 4.77 -15.74
CA GLN A 110 -5.88 4.49 -17.06
C GLN A 110 -5.48 3.02 -17.23
N ALA A 111 -4.90 2.38 -16.20
CA ALA A 111 -4.63 0.95 -16.21
C ALA A 111 -5.94 0.12 -16.28
N SER A 112 -6.93 0.47 -15.46
CA SER A 112 -8.24 -0.19 -15.44
C SER A 112 -8.96 -0.08 -16.79
N LEU A 113 -8.89 1.07 -17.46
CA LEU A 113 -9.46 1.24 -18.80
C LEU A 113 -8.79 0.32 -19.83
N ARG A 114 -7.47 0.06 -19.74
CA ARG A 114 -6.80 -0.94 -20.59
C ARG A 114 -7.20 -2.37 -20.29
N VAL A 115 -7.44 -2.72 -19.03
CA VAL A 115 -8.05 -4.01 -18.67
C VAL A 115 -9.45 -4.14 -19.28
N CYS A 116 -10.24 -3.06 -19.26
CA CYS A 116 -11.57 -3.04 -19.86
C CYS A 116 -11.56 -3.03 -21.41
N ASP A 117 -10.51 -2.50 -22.05
CA ASP A 117 -10.28 -2.60 -23.50
C ASP A 117 -10.06 -4.06 -23.97
N GLN A 118 -9.75 -4.98 -23.05
CA GLN A 118 -9.67 -6.41 -23.39
C GLN A 118 -11.02 -7.11 -23.53
N ARG A 119 -12.09 -6.48 -23.04
CA ARG A 119 -13.46 -7.03 -23.05
C ARG A 119 -14.24 -6.56 -24.28
N ALA A 120 -15.40 -7.17 -24.53
CA ALA A 120 -16.26 -6.85 -25.68
C ALA A 120 -17.69 -6.44 -25.28
N GLY A 121 -18.36 -5.67 -26.14
CA GLY A 121 -19.79 -5.35 -26.04
C GLY A 121 -20.22 -4.76 -24.69
N ALA A 122 -21.27 -5.34 -24.09
CA ALA A 122 -21.78 -4.91 -22.79
C ALA A 122 -20.74 -5.00 -21.67
N THR A 123 -19.96 -6.09 -21.61
CA THR A 123 -18.98 -6.33 -20.53
C THR A 123 -17.86 -5.29 -20.51
N ALA A 124 -17.47 -4.77 -21.69
CA ALA A 124 -16.53 -3.65 -21.80
C ALA A 124 -17.15 -2.34 -21.30
N ARG A 125 -18.40 -2.05 -21.66
CA ARG A 125 -19.10 -0.83 -21.22
C ARG A 125 -19.27 -0.80 -19.70
N THR A 126 -19.76 -1.89 -19.10
CA THR A 126 -19.88 -2.00 -17.63
C THR A 126 -18.52 -1.88 -16.95
N CYS A 127 -17.48 -2.58 -17.44
CA CYS A 127 -16.13 -2.45 -16.88
C CYS A 127 -15.62 -0.99 -16.88
N LYS A 128 -15.80 -0.26 -17.99
CA LYS A 128 -15.40 1.16 -18.10
C LYS A 128 -16.25 2.09 -17.23
N LEU A 129 -17.50 1.74 -16.95
CA LEU A 129 -18.36 2.47 -16.00
C LEU A 129 -17.88 2.28 -14.56
N GLU A 130 -17.67 1.04 -14.12
CA GLU A 130 -17.21 0.75 -12.77
C GLU A 130 -15.81 1.33 -12.51
N ALA A 131 -14.89 1.23 -13.48
CA ALA A 131 -13.57 1.88 -13.38
C ALA A 131 -13.65 3.40 -13.16
N ARG A 132 -14.66 4.07 -13.75
CA ARG A 132 -14.92 5.50 -13.53
C ARG A 132 -15.52 5.78 -12.16
N LYS A 133 -16.50 4.99 -11.70
CA LYS A 133 -17.01 5.10 -10.32
C LYS A 133 -15.89 4.97 -9.28
N GLN A 134 -14.99 4.01 -9.46
CA GLN A 134 -13.84 3.80 -8.57
C GLN A 134 -12.89 5.01 -8.59
N PHE A 135 -12.68 5.66 -9.74
CA PHE A 135 -11.95 6.93 -9.83
C PHE A 135 -12.66 8.08 -9.12
N ASP A 136 -13.97 8.23 -9.30
CA ASP A 136 -14.75 9.29 -8.66
C ASP A 136 -14.82 9.10 -7.12
N GLN A 137 -14.90 7.85 -6.65
CA GLN A 137 -14.72 7.48 -5.24
C GLN A 137 -13.31 7.83 -4.73
N ALA A 138 -12.25 7.43 -5.43
CA ALA A 138 -10.87 7.75 -5.05
C ALA A 138 -10.56 9.26 -5.07
N LYS A 139 -11.23 10.02 -5.94
CA LYS A 139 -11.20 11.50 -5.94
C LYS A 139 -11.91 12.06 -4.70
N ALA A 140 -13.10 11.58 -4.38
CA ALA A 140 -13.82 12.01 -3.17
C ALA A 140 -13.03 11.68 -1.90
N GLU A 141 -12.38 10.51 -1.84
CA GLU A 141 -11.43 10.15 -0.79
C GLU A 141 -10.21 11.09 -0.76
N ALA A 142 -9.63 11.47 -1.90
CA ALA A 142 -8.51 12.41 -1.94
C ALA A 142 -8.89 13.77 -1.34
N ASP A 143 -10.09 14.27 -1.67
CA ASP A 143 -10.63 15.52 -1.14
C ASP A 143 -10.94 15.41 0.37
N GLN A 144 -11.55 14.31 0.83
CA GLN A 144 -11.79 14.03 2.25
C GLN A 144 -10.47 13.89 3.03
N ALA A 145 -9.50 13.13 2.51
CA ALA A 145 -8.18 12.94 3.12
C ALA A 145 -7.42 14.25 3.32
N SER A 146 -7.72 15.26 2.52
CA SER A 146 -7.08 16.57 2.56
C SER A 146 -7.81 17.51 3.53
N ARG A 147 -9.14 17.46 3.62
CA ARG A 147 -9.93 18.08 4.70
C ARG A 147 -9.54 17.54 6.07
N ASN A 148 -9.43 16.21 6.18
CA ASN A 148 -9.11 15.49 7.42
C ASN A 148 -7.59 15.51 7.74
N ARG A 149 -6.76 16.18 6.92
CA ARG A 149 -5.29 16.28 7.06
C ARG A 149 -4.60 14.93 7.31
N LEU A 150 -5.05 13.87 6.62
CA LEU A 150 -4.50 12.52 6.78
C LEU A 150 -3.00 12.47 6.45
N PRO A 151 -2.22 11.66 7.18
CA PRO A 151 -0.76 11.66 7.10
C PRO A 151 -0.22 11.39 5.69
N ILE A 152 1.00 11.90 5.48
CA ILE A 152 1.78 11.73 4.26
C ILE A 152 2.77 10.60 4.55
N ASP A 153 2.44 9.40 4.08
CA ASP A 153 3.13 8.16 4.40
C ASP A 153 3.12 7.21 3.19
N LYS A 154 3.73 6.02 3.34
CA LYS A 154 3.92 5.07 2.24
C LYS A 154 2.62 4.49 1.66
N SER A 155 1.48 4.58 2.35
CA SER A 155 0.14 4.16 1.88
C SER A 155 -0.64 5.29 1.17
N LEU A 156 0.01 6.39 0.78
CA LEU A 156 -0.68 7.54 0.19
C LEU A 156 -1.32 7.18 -1.17
N GLY A 157 -2.61 7.51 -1.30
CA GLY A 157 -3.42 7.18 -2.48
C GLY A 157 -4.03 5.77 -2.46
N GLU A 158 -3.99 5.05 -1.34
CA GLU A 158 -4.66 3.76 -1.20
C GLU A 158 -6.13 3.94 -0.79
N THR A 159 -7.04 3.36 -1.59
CA THR A 159 -8.50 3.48 -1.43
C THR A 159 -8.99 2.86 -0.12
N GLY A 160 -10.00 3.48 0.48
CA GLY A 160 -10.62 3.15 1.76
C GLY A 160 -9.77 3.52 2.98
N ARG A 161 -8.74 4.38 2.86
CA ARG A 161 -7.91 4.78 4.01
C ARG A 161 -8.54 5.92 4.82
N VAL A 162 -9.43 6.70 4.22
CA VAL A 162 -10.19 7.75 4.93
C VAL A 162 -11.13 7.18 5.99
N HIS A 163 -11.66 5.99 5.71
CA HIS A 163 -12.66 5.30 6.52
C HIS A 163 -12.05 4.28 7.50
N ALA A 164 -10.72 4.22 7.62
CA ALA A 164 -10.04 3.23 8.47
C ALA A 164 -10.37 3.34 9.98
N ASN A 165 -10.91 4.49 10.42
CA ASN A 165 -11.34 4.70 11.81
C ASN A 165 -12.88 4.62 11.98
N ASP A 166 -13.64 4.34 10.92
CA ASP A 166 -15.09 4.16 10.97
C ASP A 166 -15.53 2.97 10.09
N PRO A 167 -15.72 1.78 10.69
CA PRO A 167 -16.22 0.59 9.98
C PRO A 167 -17.57 0.81 9.28
N ARG A 168 -18.43 1.72 9.76
CA ARG A 168 -19.73 2.02 9.13
C ARG A 168 -19.57 2.86 7.88
N ALA A 169 -18.55 3.72 7.82
CA ALA A 169 -18.18 4.40 6.59
C ALA A 169 -17.64 3.43 5.53
N CYS A 170 -16.98 2.33 5.94
CA CYS A 170 -16.63 1.25 5.00
C CYS A 170 -17.86 0.59 4.34
N ASP A 171 -19.05 0.63 4.96
CA ASP A 171 -20.26 0.08 4.36
C ASP A 171 -20.76 0.89 3.15
N THR A 172 -20.32 2.14 2.99
CA THR A 172 -20.62 2.99 1.81
C THR A 172 -19.75 2.67 0.59
N LEU A 173 -18.73 1.81 0.74
CA LEU A 173 -17.88 1.33 -0.34
C LEU A 173 -18.41 0.01 -0.91
N GLU A 174 -17.99 -0.33 -2.12
CA GLU A 174 -18.36 -1.60 -2.78
C GLU A 174 -17.14 -2.48 -3.08
N GLY A 175 -17.37 -3.80 -3.15
CA GLY A 175 -16.38 -4.79 -3.59
C GLY A 175 -15.02 -4.71 -2.88
N GLY A 176 -13.94 -4.71 -3.67
CA GLY A 176 -12.57 -4.70 -3.15
C GLY A 176 -12.23 -3.50 -2.26
N ALA A 177 -12.82 -2.32 -2.52
CA ALA A 177 -12.62 -1.14 -1.68
C ALA A 177 -13.21 -1.34 -0.27
N LYS A 178 -14.40 -1.95 -0.17
CA LYS A 178 -15.02 -2.33 1.11
C LYS A 178 -14.17 -3.35 1.88
N HIS A 179 -13.69 -4.39 1.20
CA HIS A 179 -12.82 -5.40 1.83
C HIS A 179 -11.51 -4.80 2.36
N ALA A 180 -10.83 -3.96 1.56
CA ALA A 180 -9.62 -3.27 2.01
C ALA A 180 -9.88 -2.31 3.18
N CYS A 181 -11.03 -1.63 3.18
CA CYS A 181 -11.45 -0.74 4.25
C CYS A 181 -11.68 -1.47 5.57
N LEU A 182 -12.54 -2.50 5.56
CA LEU A 182 -12.82 -3.33 6.74
C LEU A 182 -11.54 -4.00 7.26
N GLY A 183 -10.68 -4.49 6.36
CA GLY A 183 -9.39 -5.08 6.72
C GLY A 183 -8.45 -4.11 7.45
N ARG A 184 -8.42 -2.82 7.08
CA ARG A 184 -7.64 -1.80 7.81
C ARG A 184 -8.34 -1.32 9.08
N ALA A 185 -9.67 -1.26 9.11
CA ALA A 185 -10.40 -0.90 10.33
C ALA A 185 -10.18 -1.93 11.45
N ALA A 186 -10.08 -3.21 11.11
CA ALA A 186 -9.65 -4.26 12.04
C ALA A 186 -8.20 -4.05 12.55
N GLN A 187 -7.27 -3.64 11.69
CA GLN A 187 -5.86 -3.36 12.06
C GLN A 187 -5.72 -2.11 12.94
N ALA A 188 -6.51 -1.07 12.68
CA ALA A 188 -6.58 0.13 13.52
C ALA A 188 -7.12 -0.20 14.91
N ALA A 189 -8.17 -1.02 15.00
CA ALA A 189 -8.76 -1.47 16.26
C ALA A 189 -7.88 -2.45 17.08
N SER A 190 -6.80 -2.98 16.50
CA SER A 190 -5.85 -3.89 17.16
C SER A 190 -4.47 -3.26 17.43
N SER A 191 -4.30 -1.96 17.18
CA SER A 191 -3.09 -1.20 17.51
C SER A 191 -3.34 -0.40 18.80
N PRO A 192 -2.60 -0.67 19.90
CA PRO A 192 -2.79 0.01 21.19
C PRO A 192 -2.16 1.42 21.25
#